data_AF-A0A4V1C4P9-F1
#
_entry.id   AF-A0A4V1C4P9-F1
#
_cell.length_a   1.000
_cell.length_b   1.000
_cell.length_c   1.000
_cell.angle_alpha   90.00
_cell.angle_beta   90.00
_cell.angle_gamma   90.00
#
_symmetry.space_group_name_H-M   'P 1'
#
loop_
_entity.id
_entity.type
_entity.pdbx_description
1 polymer ?
#
loop_
_entity_poly.entity_id
_entity_poly.type
_entity_poly.pdbx_seq_one_letter_code
_entity_poly.pdbx_strand_id
1 'polypeptide(L)'
;MAHLAFLAVESQPELRRKFFKTSDPNHIKNLQLIYANIERECKKNSHEIEFFCQHDKSLCVNRTVYTFENDHRLYICPSLLANWQPPDIACSFILGLSFIDSIGGTDNYGATSEAECLELDREKSLDNGKNIEWFAWRAAGNTGDEDDDDDDNENKSHAPGWPLSWISCCELAKTQATMAEYKTHGQCELENIKGLKNTRKEPQCRIQQTGLIALFN
;
A
#
# COMPACT_ATOMS: atom_id res chain seq x y z
N MET A 1 -6.36 5.10 -1.47
CA MET A 1 -5.21 5.69 -2.21
C MET A 1 -5.20 5.23 -3.66
N ALA A 2 -5.10 3.93 -3.98
CA ALA A 2 -5.15 3.42 -5.36
C ALA A 2 -6.36 3.92 -6.18
N HIS A 3 -7.57 3.92 -5.60
CA HIS A 3 -8.76 4.48 -6.27
C HIS A 3 -8.63 5.96 -6.66
N LEU A 4 -8.02 6.78 -5.79
CA LEU A 4 -7.78 8.20 -6.09
C LEU A 4 -6.74 8.35 -7.21
N ALA A 5 -5.71 7.51 -7.20
CA ALA A 5 -4.71 7.47 -8.25
C ALA A 5 -5.34 7.07 -9.60
N PHE A 6 -6.19 6.04 -9.63
CA PHE A 6 -6.96 5.63 -10.81
C PHE A 6 -7.71 6.82 -11.45
N LEU A 7 -8.44 7.60 -10.63
CA LEU A 7 -9.17 8.78 -11.10
C LEU A 7 -8.23 9.91 -11.54
N ALA A 8 -7.14 10.13 -10.79
CA ALA A 8 -6.16 11.16 -11.06
C ALA A 8 -5.38 10.92 -12.35
N VAL A 9 -5.18 9.67 -12.77
CA VAL A 9 -4.48 9.36 -14.02
C VAL A 9 -5.12 10.10 -15.18
N GLU A 10 -6.44 10.24 -15.23
CA GLU A 10 -7.12 11.01 -16.29
C GLU A 10 -7.37 12.45 -15.87
N SER A 11 -7.90 12.67 -14.65
CA SER A 11 -8.37 13.98 -14.21
C SER A 11 -7.27 14.97 -13.82
N GLN A 12 -6.03 14.52 -13.59
CA GLN A 12 -4.88 15.36 -13.20
C GLN A 12 -3.74 15.27 -14.23
N PRO A 13 -3.88 15.88 -15.42
CA PRO A 13 -2.93 15.71 -16.52
C PRO A 13 -1.53 16.26 -16.22
N GLU A 14 -1.40 17.33 -15.42
CA GLU A 14 -0.08 17.85 -15.01
C GLU A 14 0.64 16.88 -14.08
N LEU A 15 -0.06 16.30 -13.10
CA LEU A 15 0.51 15.30 -12.21
C LEU A 15 0.96 14.06 -13.00
N ARG A 16 0.12 13.60 -13.93
CA ARG A 16 0.47 12.46 -14.80
C ARG A 16 1.70 12.77 -15.65
N ARG A 17 1.80 13.97 -16.23
CA ARG A 17 2.98 14.37 -17.02
C ARG A 17 4.23 14.51 -16.16
N LYS A 18 4.11 15.00 -14.92
CA LYS A 18 5.20 15.10 -13.95
C LYS A 18 5.83 13.72 -13.69
N PHE A 19 5.00 12.72 -13.35
CA PHE A 19 5.51 11.39 -12.99
C PHE A 19 5.74 10.46 -14.18
N PHE A 20 4.86 10.46 -15.18
CA PHE A 20 4.87 9.45 -16.25
C PHE A 20 5.23 10.01 -17.63
N LYS A 21 5.46 11.32 -17.74
CA LYS A 21 5.93 11.98 -18.97
C LYS A 21 5.07 11.62 -20.19
N THR A 22 3.76 11.45 -19.97
CA THR A 22 2.85 10.91 -20.98
C THR A 22 1.53 11.67 -21.08
N SER A 23 1.06 11.80 -22.32
CA SER A 23 -0.33 12.13 -22.68
C SER A 23 -0.92 11.06 -23.60
N ASP A 24 -0.22 9.93 -23.79
CA ASP A 24 -0.65 8.85 -24.66
C ASP A 24 -1.86 8.10 -24.05
N PRO A 25 -2.98 7.95 -24.78
CA PRO A 25 -4.17 7.26 -24.29
C PRO A 25 -3.95 5.79 -23.86
N ASN A 26 -3.03 5.07 -24.50
CA ASN A 26 -2.71 3.70 -24.13
C ASN A 26 -1.92 3.67 -22.82
N HIS A 27 -0.97 4.59 -22.62
CA HIS A 27 -0.28 4.71 -21.34
C HIS A 27 -1.26 5.08 -20.21
N ILE A 28 -2.20 5.99 -20.45
CA ILE A 28 -3.25 6.37 -19.50
C ILE A 28 -4.08 5.14 -19.08
N LYS A 29 -4.53 4.34 -20.05
CA LYS A 29 -5.28 3.10 -19.78
C LYS A 29 -4.46 2.09 -18.99
N ASN A 30 -3.19 1.91 -19.31
CA ASN A 30 -2.32 0.97 -18.60
C ASN A 30 -2.09 1.41 -17.15
N LEU A 31 -1.83 2.69 -16.92
CA LEU A 31 -1.70 3.25 -15.57
C LEU A 31 -2.99 3.09 -14.75
N GLN A 32 -4.15 3.35 -15.37
CA GLN A 32 -5.46 3.09 -14.76
C GLN A 32 -5.63 1.61 -14.40
N LEU A 33 -5.25 0.69 -15.31
CA LEU A 33 -5.35 -0.74 -15.06
C LEU A 33 -4.51 -1.18 -13.85
N ILE A 34 -3.28 -0.70 -13.74
CA ILE A 34 -2.40 -0.97 -12.59
C ILE A 34 -3.10 -0.56 -11.28
N TYR A 35 -3.58 0.68 -11.19
CA TYR A 35 -4.25 1.16 -9.98
C TYR A 35 -5.57 0.43 -9.69
N ALA A 36 -6.34 0.06 -10.72
CA ALA A 36 -7.56 -0.72 -10.57
C ALA A 36 -7.26 -2.13 -10.01
N ASN A 37 -6.20 -2.76 -10.49
CA ASN A 37 -5.75 -4.07 -10.01
C ASN A 37 -5.26 -3.99 -8.55
N ILE A 38 -4.47 -2.96 -8.21
CA ILE A 38 -4.05 -2.71 -6.83
C ILE A 38 -5.27 -2.47 -5.92
N GLU A 39 -6.23 -1.65 -6.36
CA GLU A 39 -7.46 -1.38 -5.60
C GLU A 39 -8.25 -2.67 -5.37
N ARG A 40 -8.33 -3.53 -6.39
CA ARG A 40 -9.00 -4.83 -6.34
C ARG A 40 -8.34 -5.74 -5.30
N GLU A 41 -7.01 -5.91 -5.33
CA GLU A 41 -6.30 -6.77 -4.38
C GLU A 41 -6.36 -6.26 -2.93
N CYS A 42 -6.57 -4.96 -2.72
CA CYS A 42 -6.76 -4.41 -1.37
C CYS A 42 -8.19 -4.60 -0.82
N LYS A 43 -9.15 -5.11 -1.61
CA LYS A 43 -10.53 -5.37 -1.16
C LYS A 43 -10.64 -6.75 -0.52
N LYS A 44 -11.30 -6.81 0.65
CA LYS A 44 -11.45 -7.97 1.57
C LYS A 44 -11.84 -9.34 0.96
N ASN A 45 -12.38 -9.38 -0.25
CA ASN A 45 -12.91 -10.59 -0.89
C ASN A 45 -12.32 -10.85 -2.29
N SER A 46 -11.24 -10.17 -2.66
CA SER A 46 -10.65 -10.28 -4.00
C SER A 46 -9.14 -10.37 -3.86
N HIS A 47 -8.66 -11.58 -3.55
CA HIS A 47 -7.23 -11.82 -3.39
C HIS A 47 -6.82 -12.94 -4.35
N GLU A 48 -6.32 -12.54 -5.52
CA GLU A 48 -5.46 -13.39 -6.33
C GLU A 48 -4.04 -13.39 -5.73
N ILE A 49 -3.68 -12.32 -5.03
CA ILE A 49 -2.40 -12.16 -4.33
C ILE A 49 -2.53 -12.50 -2.85
N GLU A 50 -1.66 -13.38 -2.35
CA GLU A 50 -1.58 -13.73 -0.93
C GLU A 50 -0.69 -12.73 -0.17
N PHE A 51 -1.22 -12.14 0.90
CA PHE A 51 -0.48 -11.24 1.78
C PHE A 51 0.16 -12.06 2.91
N PHE A 52 1.49 -12.08 2.97
CA PHE A 52 2.24 -12.89 3.92
C PHE A 52 3.04 -12.03 4.89
N CYS A 53 2.73 -12.11 6.18
CA CYS A 53 3.53 -11.45 7.21
C CYS A 53 4.85 -12.20 7.41
N GLN A 54 5.97 -11.57 7.04
CA GLN A 54 7.28 -12.20 7.15
C GLN A 54 7.78 -12.17 8.60
N HIS A 55 8.18 -13.34 9.11
CA HIS A 55 8.79 -13.48 10.43
C HIS A 55 10.32 -13.44 10.38
N ASP A 56 10.92 -13.88 9.26
CA ASP A 56 12.37 -13.83 9.08
C ASP A 56 12.82 -12.40 8.70
N LYS A 57 13.54 -11.76 9.64
CA LYS A 57 14.03 -10.39 9.45
C LYS A 57 15.15 -10.28 8.43
N SER A 58 15.83 -11.38 8.07
CA SER A 58 16.97 -11.35 7.14
C SER A 58 16.58 -10.90 5.73
N LEU A 59 15.37 -11.23 5.29
CA LEU A 59 14.82 -10.79 3.99
C LEU A 59 14.20 -9.38 4.05
N CYS A 60 14.05 -8.82 5.24
CA CYS A 60 13.46 -7.51 5.48
C CYS A 60 14.48 -6.39 5.69
N VAL A 61 15.76 -6.65 5.41
CA VAL A 61 16.82 -5.63 5.55
C VAL A 61 16.55 -4.48 4.58
N ASN A 62 16.30 -3.30 5.15
CA ASN A 62 15.98 -2.05 4.43
C ASN A 62 14.73 -2.11 3.53
N ARG A 63 13.76 -2.97 3.86
CA ARG A 63 12.52 -3.13 3.10
C ARG A 63 11.30 -3.11 4.01
N THR A 64 10.20 -2.53 3.53
CA THR A 64 8.88 -2.57 4.19
C THR A 64 8.00 -3.67 3.62
N VAL A 65 8.13 -3.95 2.33
CA VAL A 65 7.52 -5.06 1.62
C VAL A 65 8.47 -5.59 0.55
N TYR A 66 8.22 -6.81 0.08
CA TYR A 66 8.87 -7.35 -1.12
C TYR A 66 8.02 -8.43 -1.77
N THR A 67 8.37 -8.77 -3.00
CA THR A 67 7.83 -9.93 -3.74
C THR A 67 8.99 -10.66 -4.42
N PHE A 68 8.74 -11.86 -4.92
CA PHE A 68 9.68 -12.60 -5.75
C PHE A 68 9.14 -12.67 -7.18
N GLU A 69 10.04 -12.77 -8.15
CA GLU A 69 9.68 -12.95 -9.55
C GLU A 69 8.79 -14.20 -9.70
N ASN A 70 7.67 -14.07 -10.44
CA ASN A 70 6.66 -15.11 -10.62
C ASN A 70 5.98 -15.62 -9.33
N ASP A 71 6.08 -14.90 -8.21
CA ASP A 71 5.34 -15.24 -6.99
C ASP A 71 4.09 -14.36 -6.85
N HIS A 72 2.96 -15.00 -6.55
CA HIS A 72 1.68 -14.30 -6.32
C HIS A 72 1.51 -13.89 -4.86
N ARG A 73 2.61 -13.43 -4.25
CA ARG A 73 2.67 -13.08 -2.84
C ARG A 73 3.27 -11.71 -2.62
N LEU A 74 2.68 -10.98 -1.67
CA LEU A 74 3.26 -9.79 -1.09
C LEU A 74 3.76 -10.10 0.32
N TYR A 75 5.06 -10.06 0.52
CA TYR A 75 5.69 -10.26 1.82
C TYR A 75 5.76 -8.95 2.57
N ILE A 76 5.13 -8.89 3.74
CA ILE A 76 5.03 -7.70 4.61
C ILE A 76 6.09 -7.81 5.71
N CYS A 77 6.99 -6.84 5.79
CA CYS A 77 8.02 -6.82 6.81
C CYS A 77 7.51 -6.27 8.15
N PRO A 78 8.00 -6.79 9.30
CA PRO A 78 7.57 -6.33 10.63
C PRO A 78 7.80 -4.84 10.87
N SER A 79 8.84 -4.26 10.25
CA SER A 79 9.18 -2.83 10.35
C SER A 79 8.06 -1.92 9.85
N LEU A 80 7.29 -2.35 8.83
CA LEU A 80 6.20 -1.57 8.27
C LEU A 80 5.10 -1.33 9.31
N LEU A 81 4.70 -2.37 10.03
CA LEU A 81 3.60 -2.28 10.99
C LEU A 81 4.02 -1.63 12.32
N ALA A 82 5.31 -1.64 12.63
CA ALA A 82 5.82 -1.12 13.91
C ALA A 82 6.00 0.40 13.93
N ASN A 83 6.36 1.01 12.79
CA ASN A 83 6.95 2.35 12.77
C ASN A 83 6.24 3.36 11.86
N TRP A 84 5.26 2.94 11.06
CA TRP A 84 4.74 3.75 9.96
C TRP A 84 3.27 4.14 10.16
N GLN A 85 2.90 5.30 9.61
CA GLN A 85 1.53 5.80 9.66
C GLN A 85 0.69 5.17 8.53
N PRO A 86 -0.66 5.19 8.64
CA PRO A 86 -1.53 4.60 7.63
C PRO A 86 -1.26 5.03 6.17
N PRO A 87 -0.92 6.31 5.87
CA PRO A 87 -0.54 6.72 4.52
C PRO A 87 0.70 5.98 4.00
N ASP A 88 1.73 5.83 4.82
CA ASP A 88 2.98 5.18 4.42
C ASP A 88 2.81 3.66 4.26
N ILE A 89 1.95 3.07 5.10
CA ILE A 89 1.52 1.69 4.94
C ILE A 89 0.82 1.52 3.59
N ALA A 90 -0.12 2.40 3.25
CA ALA A 90 -0.80 2.35 1.95
C ALA A 90 0.18 2.50 0.78
N CYS A 91 1.17 3.39 0.89
CA CYS A 91 2.24 3.57 -0.09
C CYS A 91 3.08 2.31 -0.28
N SER A 92 3.52 1.68 0.83
CA SER A 92 4.26 0.42 0.77
C SER A 92 3.47 -0.68 0.07
N PHE A 93 2.16 -0.77 0.29
CA PHE A 93 1.29 -1.74 -0.40
C PHE A 93 1.17 -1.44 -1.90
N ILE A 94 1.00 -0.17 -2.28
CA ILE A 94 0.96 0.24 -3.69
C ILE A 94 2.27 -0.14 -4.39
N LEU A 95 3.41 0.19 -3.77
CA LEU A 95 4.74 -0.13 -4.29
C LEU A 95 4.89 -1.65 -4.48
N GLY A 96 4.66 -2.43 -3.42
CA GLY A 96 4.89 -3.87 -3.46
C GLY A 96 3.96 -4.61 -4.41
N LEU A 97 2.69 -4.21 -4.50
CA LEU A 97 1.75 -4.79 -5.46
C LEU A 97 2.10 -4.43 -6.90
N SER A 98 2.65 -3.23 -7.15
CA SER A 98 3.02 -2.82 -8.51
C SER A 98 4.08 -3.72 -9.15
N PHE A 99 4.97 -4.30 -8.34
CA PHE A 99 6.02 -5.23 -8.79
C PHE A 99 5.50 -6.61 -9.20
N ILE A 100 4.26 -6.96 -8.88
CA ILE A 100 3.71 -8.28 -9.24
C ILE A 100 3.25 -8.24 -10.70
N ASP A 101 3.69 -9.20 -11.51
CA ASP A 101 3.46 -9.26 -12.96
C ASP A 101 1.98 -9.20 -13.35
N SER A 102 1.10 -9.83 -12.57
CA SER A 102 -0.35 -9.82 -12.81
C SER A 102 -1.03 -8.48 -12.46
N ILE A 103 -0.29 -7.56 -11.83
CA ILE A 103 -0.79 -6.24 -11.42
C ILE A 103 -0.20 -5.14 -12.29
N GLY A 104 1.13 -5.04 -12.31
CA GLY A 104 1.87 -4.02 -13.07
C GLY A 104 3.19 -4.52 -13.64
N GLY A 105 3.87 -5.46 -12.97
CA GLY A 105 5.16 -5.99 -13.40
C GLY A 105 6.25 -4.92 -13.48
N THR A 106 6.18 -3.91 -12.61
CA THR A 106 7.10 -2.77 -12.64
C THR A 106 8.51 -3.17 -12.17
N ASP A 107 9.49 -2.36 -12.56
CA ASP A 107 10.86 -2.40 -12.02
C ASP A 107 11.08 -1.23 -11.05
N ASN A 108 12.23 -1.19 -10.37
CA ASN A 108 12.61 -0.15 -9.41
C ASN A 108 13.62 0.85 -10.00
N TYR A 109 14.34 0.49 -11.07
CA TYR A 109 15.34 1.31 -11.80
C TYR A 109 16.36 2.09 -10.93
N GLY A 110 16.53 1.70 -9.66
CA GLY A 110 17.37 2.39 -8.68
C GLY A 110 16.83 3.74 -8.17
N ALA A 111 15.67 4.20 -8.62
CA ALA A 111 15.10 5.50 -8.23
C ALA A 111 14.23 5.34 -6.98
N THR A 112 14.66 5.87 -5.84
CA THR A 112 14.01 5.64 -4.54
C THR A 112 13.30 6.86 -3.96
N SER A 113 13.77 8.07 -4.29
CA SER A 113 13.18 9.36 -3.90
C SER A 113 12.26 9.92 -4.98
N GLU A 114 11.39 10.89 -4.62
CA GLU A 114 10.55 11.57 -5.62
C GLU A 114 11.42 12.25 -6.68
N ALA A 115 12.48 12.95 -6.29
CA ALA A 115 13.40 13.62 -7.22
C ALA A 115 14.00 12.64 -8.24
N GLU A 116 14.54 11.50 -7.79
CA GLU A 116 15.07 10.47 -8.69
C GLU A 116 14.01 9.92 -9.65
N CYS A 117 12.77 9.74 -9.18
CA CYS A 117 11.65 9.28 -10.01
C CYS A 117 11.26 10.30 -11.10
N LEU A 118 11.44 11.59 -10.83
CA LEU A 118 11.17 12.67 -11.78
C LEU A 118 12.25 12.76 -12.88
N GLU A 119 13.47 12.30 -12.61
CA GLU A 119 14.58 12.29 -13.58
C GLU A 119 14.53 11.12 -14.58
N LEU A 120 13.80 10.04 -14.27
CA LEU A 120 13.67 8.89 -15.18
C LEU A 120 13.11 9.29 -16.54
N ASP A 121 13.60 8.74 -17.64
CA ASP A 121 12.95 8.93 -18.94
C ASP A 121 11.51 8.36 -18.97
N ARG A 122 10.74 8.68 -20.01
CA ARG A 122 9.33 8.28 -20.12
C ARG A 122 9.14 6.76 -20.06
N GLU A 123 10.02 5.99 -20.68
CA GLU A 123 9.87 4.53 -20.76
C GLU A 123 10.05 3.93 -19.36
N LYS A 124 11.12 4.33 -18.67
CA LYS A 124 11.37 3.89 -17.29
C LYS A 124 10.33 4.40 -16.32
N SER A 125 9.86 5.64 -16.48
CA SER A 125 8.93 6.22 -15.50
C SER A 125 7.53 5.60 -15.57
N LEU A 126 7.11 5.10 -16.73
CA LEU A 126 5.88 4.31 -16.90
C LEU A 126 5.95 2.93 -16.24
N ASP A 127 7.16 2.40 -16.10
CA ASP A 127 7.43 1.04 -15.62
C ASP A 127 8.11 1.04 -14.23
N ASN A 128 8.22 2.20 -13.56
CA ASN A 128 8.87 2.30 -12.26
C ASN A 128 7.87 2.21 -11.11
N GLY A 129 8.00 1.21 -10.23
CA GLY A 129 7.12 1.02 -9.07
C GLY A 129 7.13 2.22 -8.11
N LYS A 130 8.26 2.92 -7.98
CA LYS A 130 8.35 4.15 -7.17
C LYS A 130 7.60 5.33 -7.81
N ASN A 131 7.52 5.44 -9.14
CA ASN A 131 6.64 6.43 -9.78
C ASN A 131 5.16 6.10 -9.53
N ILE A 132 4.79 4.81 -9.53
CA ILE A 132 3.43 4.36 -9.19
C ILE A 132 3.06 4.74 -7.74
N GLU A 133 3.97 4.55 -6.79
CA GLU A 133 3.80 4.95 -5.39
C GLU A 133 3.67 6.47 -5.22
N TRP A 134 4.62 7.24 -5.73
CA TRP A 134 4.65 8.70 -5.56
C TRP A 134 3.48 9.39 -6.24
N PHE A 135 3.09 8.94 -7.43
CA PHE A 135 1.89 9.46 -8.09
C PHE A 135 0.64 9.22 -7.24
N ALA A 136 0.49 8.04 -6.64
CA ALA A 136 -0.67 7.73 -5.79
C ALA A 136 -0.68 8.54 -4.49
N TRP A 137 0.51 8.80 -3.92
CA TRP A 137 0.68 9.68 -2.77
C TRP A 137 0.21 11.11 -3.07
N ARG A 138 0.69 11.70 -4.18
CA ARG A 138 0.32 13.06 -4.61
C ARG A 138 -1.15 13.14 -5.03
N ALA A 139 -1.67 12.12 -5.71
CA ALA A 139 -3.08 12.03 -6.10
C ALA A 139 -4.04 11.99 -4.90
N ALA A 140 -3.57 11.49 -3.75
CA ALA A 140 -4.31 11.51 -2.49
C ALA A 140 -4.29 12.87 -1.78
N GLY A 141 -3.63 13.89 -2.36
CA GLY A 141 -3.57 15.24 -1.83
C GLY A 141 -2.45 15.47 -0.82
N ASN A 142 -1.53 14.51 -0.66
CA ASN A 142 -0.37 14.71 0.20
C ASN A 142 0.65 15.60 -0.52
N THR A 143 1.09 16.66 0.14
CA THR A 143 2.26 17.45 -0.26
C THR A 143 3.51 16.75 0.27
N GLY A 144 4.58 16.73 -0.51
CA GLY A 144 5.90 16.43 0.07
C GLY A 144 6.26 17.58 1.01
N ASP A 145 7.12 17.30 1.99
CA ASP A 145 7.86 18.35 2.69
C ASP A 145 8.74 19.04 1.63
N GLU A 146 8.17 20.02 0.93
CA GLU A 146 8.97 21.06 0.30
C GLU A 146 9.55 21.81 1.50
N ASP A 147 10.87 21.72 1.68
CA ASP A 147 11.59 22.44 2.71
C ASP A 147 11.02 23.87 2.79
N ASP A 148 10.42 24.19 3.95
CA ASP A 148 9.91 25.51 4.30
C ASP A 148 11.10 26.48 4.37
N ASP A 149 11.54 26.97 3.22
CA ASP A 149 12.36 28.16 3.11
C ASP A 149 11.64 29.18 2.21
N ASP A 150 11.25 30.28 2.87
CA ASP A 150 10.89 31.60 2.36
C ASP A 150 9.44 31.89 1.89
N ASP A 151 8.75 32.57 2.81
CA ASP A 151 8.03 33.84 2.64
C ASP A 151 6.83 33.95 1.66
N ASP A 152 5.70 34.30 2.29
CA ASP A 152 4.67 35.24 1.81
C ASP A 152 4.25 35.14 0.34
N ASN A 153 3.20 34.35 0.07
CA ASN A 153 2.14 34.87 -0.79
C ASN A 153 0.76 34.23 -0.59
N GLU A 154 -0.21 35.12 -0.40
CA GLU A 154 -1.64 34.85 -0.38
C GLU A 154 -2.11 34.29 -1.73
N ASN A 155 -2.29 32.98 -1.82
CA ASN A 155 -3.43 32.41 -2.56
C ASN A 155 -3.68 30.95 -2.15
N LYS A 156 -4.30 30.76 -0.98
CA LYS A 156 -4.85 29.45 -0.60
C LYS A 156 -6.04 29.15 -1.51
N SER A 157 -5.77 28.56 -2.67
CA SER A 157 -6.80 27.94 -3.51
C SER A 157 -7.56 26.93 -2.66
N HIS A 158 -8.80 27.26 -2.36
CA HIS A 158 -9.70 26.48 -1.55
C HIS A 158 -9.85 25.07 -2.14
N ALA A 159 -9.25 24.08 -1.47
CA ALA A 159 -9.72 22.71 -1.59
C ALA A 159 -11.20 22.71 -1.16
N PRO A 160 -12.14 22.28 -2.02
CA PRO A 160 -13.54 22.26 -1.62
C PRO A 160 -13.67 21.27 -0.45
N GLY A 161 -14.22 21.75 0.66
CA GLY A 161 -14.58 20.91 1.80
C GLY A 161 -15.69 19.96 1.38
N TRP A 162 -15.44 18.66 1.47
CA TRP A 162 -16.46 17.62 1.30
C TRP A 162 -16.63 16.81 2.58
N PRO A 163 -17.86 16.36 2.88
CA PRO A 163 -18.28 15.99 4.23
C PRO A 163 -17.73 14.64 4.66
N LEU A 164 -17.25 14.61 5.90
CA LEU A 164 -16.85 13.44 6.68
C LEU A 164 -18.00 12.42 6.78
N SER A 165 -18.08 11.47 5.86
CA SER A 165 -19.00 10.33 6.00
C SER A 165 -18.64 9.10 5.16
N TRP A 166 -17.36 8.76 4.96
CA TRP A 166 -17.01 7.47 4.33
C TRP A 166 -16.07 6.64 5.23
N ILE A 167 -16.73 5.78 6.00
CA ILE A 167 -16.20 4.64 6.74
C ILE A 167 -15.77 3.54 5.74
N SER A 168 -14.73 2.79 6.11
CA SER A 168 -14.35 1.48 5.54
C SER A 168 -13.24 1.43 4.47
N CYS A 169 -12.13 2.11 4.71
CA CYS A 169 -10.80 1.60 4.31
C CYS A 169 -9.82 1.51 5.51
N CYS A 170 -10.18 2.07 6.66
CA CYS A 170 -9.36 2.11 7.88
C CYS A 170 -9.73 1.05 8.94
N GLU A 171 -10.58 0.05 8.65
CA GLU A 171 -10.83 -1.01 9.66
C GLU A 171 -9.63 -1.93 9.90
N LEU A 172 -8.61 -1.90 9.02
CA LEU A 172 -7.29 -2.50 9.30
C LEU A 172 -6.43 -1.66 10.28
N ALA A 173 -6.66 -0.35 10.35
CA ALA A 173 -5.97 0.55 11.28
C ALA A 173 -6.68 0.71 12.65
N LYS A 174 -7.92 0.20 12.78
CA LYS A 174 -8.70 0.27 14.03
C LYS A 174 -8.39 -0.83 15.05
N THR A 175 -7.29 -1.55 14.90
CA THR A 175 -6.80 -2.42 15.96
C THR A 175 -5.65 -1.77 16.74
N GLN A 176 -5.87 -0.54 17.25
CA GLN A 176 -5.08 -0.06 18.39
C GLN A 176 -5.19 -1.01 19.61
N ALA A 177 -6.23 -1.85 19.67
CA ALA A 177 -6.37 -2.93 20.64
C ALA A 177 -5.38 -4.09 20.43
N THR A 178 -4.99 -4.45 19.20
CA THR A 178 -4.05 -5.56 18.97
C THR A 178 -2.58 -5.12 19.13
N MET A 179 -2.25 -3.84 18.89
CA MET A 179 -0.89 -3.33 19.19
C MET A 179 -0.60 -3.25 20.68
N ALA A 180 -1.61 -3.02 21.52
CA ALA A 180 -1.45 -3.05 22.97
C ALA A 180 -1.17 -4.48 23.46
N GLU A 181 -1.87 -5.48 22.92
CA GLU A 181 -1.63 -6.91 23.22
C GLU A 181 -0.26 -7.41 22.71
N TYR A 182 0.23 -6.89 21.58
CA TYR A 182 1.56 -7.23 21.05
C TYR A 182 2.71 -6.69 21.93
N LYS A 183 2.49 -5.59 22.65
CA LYS A 183 3.48 -5.03 23.60
C LYS A 183 3.48 -5.75 24.96
N THR A 184 2.40 -6.40 25.38
CA THR A 184 2.30 -7.08 26.68
C THR A 184 2.60 -8.58 26.65
N HIS A 185 2.40 -9.29 25.53
CA HIS A 185 2.59 -10.74 25.45
C HIS A 185 3.71 -11.16 24.49
N GLY A 186 4.93 -10.67 24.75
CA GLY A 186 6.16 -11.05 24.04
C GLY A 186 6.64 -12.49 24.25
N GLN A 187 5.74 -13.47 24.42
CA GLN A 187 6.01 -14.90 24.43
C GLN A 187 4.75 -15.63 23.94
N CYS A 188 4.81 -16.25 22.76
CA CYS A 188 3.81 -17.24 22.36
C CYS A 188 3.97 -18.47 23.28
N GLU A 189 3.13 -18.58 24.31
CA GLU A 189 2.96 -19.85 25.01
C GLU A 189 2.20 -20.84 24.12
N LEU A 190 2.88 -21.94 23.81
CA LEU A 190 2.30 -23.17 23.28
C LEU A 190 1.40 -23.79 24.34
N GLU A 191 0.12 -23.41 24.38
CA GLU A 191 -0.84 -24.18 25.16
C GLU A 191 -1.24 -25.46 24.41
N ASN A 192 -0.87 -26.57 25.04
CA ASN A 192 -1.09 -27.95 24.65
C ASN A 192 -2.58 -28.27 24.39
N ILE A 193 -2.95 -28.46 23.13
CA ILE A 193 -4.15 -29.23 22.79
C ILE A 193 -3.74 -30.70 22.66
N LYS A 194 -4.07 -31.50 23.68
CA LYS A 194 -3.96 -32.96 23.63
C LYS A 194 -4.83 -33.50 22.51
N GLY A 195 -4.20 -34.17 21.52
CA GLY A 195 -4.89 -35.09 20.62
C GLY A 195 -4.92 -34.74 19.14
N LEU A 196 -3.82 -34.25 18.55
CA LEU A 196 -3.66 -34.23 17.08
C LEU A 196 -2.27 -34.74 16.70
N LYS A 197 -2.25 -35.92 16.06
CA LYS A 197 -1.04 -36.53 15.48
C LYS A 197 -0.49 -35.64 14.37
N ASN A 198 0.82 -35.39 14.43
CA ASN A 198 1.74 -34.98 13.37
C ASN A 198 1.12 -34.68 12.00
N THR A 199 0.84 -33.39 11.76
CA THR A 199 0.98 -32.77 10.43
C THR A 199 1.53 -31.37 10.66
N ARG A 200 2.73 -31.07 10.14
CA ARG A 200 3.26 -29.70 10.05
C ARG A 200 2.19 -28.83 9.36
N LYS A 201 1.52 -27.97 10.13
CA LYS A 201 0.68 -26.90 9.60
C LYS A 201 1.38 -25.60 9.94
N GLU A 202 1.84 -24.92 8.91
CA GLU A 202 2.37 -23.55 9.01
C GLU A 202 1.24 -22.60 9.40
N PRO A 203 1.52 -21.57 10.22
CA PRO A 203 0.50 -20.65 10.69
C PRO A 203 0.01 -19.78 9.53
N GLN A 204 -1.19 -20.06 9.04
CA GLN A 204 -1.96 -19.13 8.22
C GLN A 204 -2.67 -18.13 9.14
N CYS A 205 -2.47 -16.83 8.92
CA CYS A 205 -3.28 -15.80 9.57
C CYS A 205 -4.73 -15.88 9.07
N ARG A 206 -5.60 -16.59 9.80
CA ARG A 206 -7.05 -16.47 9.65
C ARG A 206 -7.57 -15.38 10.58
N ILE A 207 -8.16 -14.34 10.00
CA ILE A 207 -8.95 -13.34 10.73
C ILE A 207 -10.27 -14.02 11.13
N GLN A 208 -10.42 -14.40 12.40
CA GLN A 208 -11.70 -14.86 12.95
C GLN A 208 -12.56 -13.65 13.32
N GLN A 209 -13.81 -13.62 12.83
CA GLN A 209 -14.85 -12.74 13.36
C GLN A 209 -15.21 -13.18 14.78
N THR A 210 -15.06 -12.29 15.76
CA THR A 210 -15.84 -12.37 16.99
C THR A 210 -17.27 -11.88 16.68
N GLY A 211 -18.20 -12.82 16.62
CA GLY A 211 -19.62 -12.52 16.44
C GLY A 211 -20.19 -11.84 17.68
N LEU A 212 -20.78 -10.65 17.51
CA LEU A 212 -21.72 -10.12 18.48
C LEU A 212 -23.09 -10.74 18.20
N ILE A 213 -23.49 -11.67 19.07
CA ILE A 213 -24.88 -12.10 19.21
C ILE A 213 -25.61 -10.96 19.90
N ALA A 214 -26.46 -10.23 19.19
CA ALA A 214 -27.46 -9.36 19.80
C ALA A 214 -28.74 -10.18 20.01
N LEU A 215 -28.96 -10.60 21.25
CA LEU A 215 -30.26 -11.06 21.74
C LEU A 215 -31.18 -9.82 21.84
N PHE A 216 -32.26 -9.80 21.07
CA PHE A 216 -33.41 -8.93 21.33
C PHE A 216 -34.48 -9.75 22.05
N ASN A 217 -34.81 -9.34 23.28
CA ASN A 217 -36.12 -9.50 23.90
C ASN A 217 -36.55 -8.12 24.39
#